data_AF-A0A259ID83-F1
#
_entry.id   AF-A0A259ID83-F1
#
_cell.length_a   1.000
_cell.length_b   1.000
_cell.length_c   1.000
_cell.angle_alpha   90.00
_cell.angle_beta   90.00
_cell.angle_gamma   90.00
#
_symmetry.space_group_name_H-M   'P 1'
#
loop_
_entity.id
_entity.type
_entity.pdbx_description
1 polymer ?
#
loop_
_entity_poly.entity_id
_entity_poly.type
_entity_poly.pdbx_seq_one_letter_code
_entity_poly.pdbx_strand_id
1 'polypeptide(L)'
;PMGAGGYTQFYDKVPSKFEHYTAQDFANGGFRVVPPAMARRGSFIGKNAVLMPSYVNIGAYVGEGTMVDTWATVGSCAQIGKNVHLSGGVGIGGVLEPIQAGPVIIEDNCFIGARSEVVEGVVIEENAVLSMGVYIGQSTKIYDRETGEIHYGRVPAGSVVVPGSLPSACGKYSLYAAIIVKKVDAQTRAKTAINELLRD
;
A
#
# COMPACT_ATOMS: atom_id res chain seq x y z
N PRO A 1 28.45 2.34 -12.43
CA PRO A 1 27.72 1.27 -13.17
C PRO A 1 27.52 0.09 -12.22
N MET A 2 26.33 -0.49 -12.20
CA MET A 2 25.96 -1.65 -11.39
C MET A 2 25.75 -2.84 -12.32
N GLY A 3 26.66 -3.82 -12.25
CA GLY A 3 26.62 -4.99 -13.13
C GLY A 3 25.52 -5.97 -12.75
N ALA A 4 24.85 -6.55 -13.74
CA ALA A 4 23.83 -7.57 -13.55
C ALA A 4 24.13 -8.79 -14.42
N GLY A 5 25.12 -9.60 -14.04
CA GLY A 5 25.40 -10.89 -14.68
C GLY A 5 25.71 -10.87 -16.18
N GLY A 6 26.08 -9.71 -16.76
CA GLY A 6 26.49 -9.55 -18.16
C GLY A 6 25.36 -9.33 -19.18
N TYR A 7 24.09 -9.63 -18.84
CA TYR A 7 22.96 -9.40 -19.75
C TYR A 7 22.52 -7.94 -19.81
N THR A 8 22.80 -7.15 -18.77
CA THR A 8 22.57 -5.71 -18.72
C THR A 8 23.45 -5.04 -17.66
N GLN A 9 23.39 -3.71 -17.62
CA GLN A 9 23.97 -2.88 -16.56
C GLN A 9 22.99 -1.77 -16.17
N PHE A 10 23.04 -1.37 -14.91
CA PHE A 10 22.30 -0.21 -14.40
C PHE A 10 23.25 0.94 -14.07
N TYR A 11 22.72 2.16 -13.99
CA TYR A 11 23.48 3.35 -13.61
C TYR A 11 22.64 4.20 -12.65
N ASP A 12 22.86 4.00 -11.35
CA ASP A 12 22.21 4.75 -10.27
C ASP A 12 23.23 4.98 -9.14
N LYS A 13 22.93 5.94 -8.27
CA LYS A 13 23.74 6.32 -7.09
C LYS A 13 23.21 5.72 -5.78
N VAL A 14 22.02 5.10 -5.80
CA VAL A 14 21.43 4.47 -4.62
C VAL A 14 21.65 2.96 -4.67
N PRO A 15 22.43 2.38 -3.74
CA PRO A 15 22.69 0.95 -3.71
C PRO A 15 21.44 0.11 -3.42
N SER A 16 21.48 -1.17 -3.79
CA SER A 16 20.47 -2.13 -3.37
C SER A 16 20.57 -2.36 -1.85
N LYS A 17 19.43 -2.60 -1.18
CA LYS A 17 19.41 -3.00 0.24
C LYS A 17 20.23 -4.26 0.47
N PHE A 18 20.22 -5.17 -0.52
CA PHE A 18 20.76 -6.52 -0.43
C PHE A 18 22.16 -6.66 -1.05
N GLU A 19 22.79 -5.56 -1.50
CA GLU A 19 24.07 -5.58 -2.24
C GLU A 19 25.18 -6.38 -1.54
N HIS A 20 25.20 -6.36 -0.21
CA HIS A 20 26.20 -7.07 0.61
C HIS A 20 25.57 -8.10 1.55
N TYR A 21 24.32 -8.51 1.32
CA TYR A 21 23.66 -9.49 2.19
C TYR A 21 24.24 -10.89 2.00
N THR A 22 24.55 -11.53 3.11
CA THR A 22 24.91 -12.95 3.19
C THR A 22 23.66 -13.80 3.51
N ALA A 23 23.80 -15.13 3.42
CA ALA A 23 22.75 -16.04 3.86
C ALA A 23 22.34 -15.83 5.33
N GLN A 24 23.31 -15.50 6.20
CA GLN A 24 23.05 -15.23 7.61
C GLN A 24 22.25 -13.92 7.80
N ASP A 25 22.53 -12.89 6.98
CA ASP A 25 21.77 -11.64 7.02
C ASP A 25 20.30 -11.86 6.65
N PHE A 26 20.04 -12.68 5.63
CA PHE A 26 18.67 -13.08 5.27
C PHE A 26 18.00 -13.92 6.36
N ALA A 27 18.70 -14.90 6.94
CA ALA A 27 18.18 -15.73 8.02
C ALA A 27 17.83 -14.88 9.26
N ASN A 28 18.67 -13.91 9.61
CA ASN A 28 18.44 -12.99 10.73
C ASN A 28 17.30 -12.00 10.43
N GLY A 29 17.21 -11.51 9.18
CA GLY A 29 16.12 -10.63 8.75
C GLY A 29 14.75 -11.32 8.75
N GLY A 30 14.73 -12.63 8.46
CA GLY A 30 13.53 -13.47 8.55
C GLY A 30 12.42 -13.11 7.58
N PHE A 31 12.73 -12.37 6.51
CA PHE A 31 11.80 -12.04 5.42
C PHE A 31 12.18 -12.79 4.15
N ARG A 32 11.27 -12.81 3.18
CA ARG A 32 11.46 -13.45 1.87
C ARG A 32 11.54 -12.41 0.76
N VAL A 33 12.51 -12.56 -0.13
CA VAL A 33 12.69 -11.73 -1.33
C VAL A 33 12.63 -12.63 -2.55
N VAL A 34 11.52 -12.57 -3.28
CA VAL A 34 11.29 -13.39 -4.47
C VAL A 34 11.86 -12.68 -5.69
N PRO A 35 12.75 -13.29 -6.49
CA PRO A 35 13.27 -12.65 -7.69
C PRO A 35 12.16 -12.29 -8.69
N PRO A 36 12.19 -11.10 -9.35
CA PRO A 36 13.19 -10.03 -9.25
C PRO A 36 12.81 -8.86 -8.29
N ALA A 37 12.30 -9.11 -7.09
CA ALA A 37 11.99 -8.06 -6.12
C ALA A 37 13.21 -7.18 -5.79
N MET A 38 12.98 -5.87 -5.68
CA MET A 38 14.02 -4.86 -5.47
C MET A 38 13.68 -3.98 -4.28
N ALA A 39 14.67 -3.73 -3.43
CA ALA A 39 14.56 -2.75 -2.35
C ALA A 39 15.81 -1.86 -2.33
N ARG A 40 15.62 -0.54 -2.21
CA ARG A 40 16.74 0.40 -2.07
C ARG A 40 17.31 0.37 -0.66
N ARG A 41 18.63 0.56 -0.55
CA ARG A 41 19.30 0.79 0.74
C ARG A 41 18.63 1.97 1.46
N GLY A 42 18.41 1.82 2.76
CA GLY A 42 17.67 2.80 3.57
C GLY A 42 16.18 2.49 3.72
N SER A 43 15.68 1.38 3.19
CA SER A 43 14.37 0.81 3.52
C SER A 43 14.46 -0.26 4.62
N PHE A 44 13.39 -0.41 5.38
CA PHE A 44 13.22 -1.47 6.38
C PHE A 44 12.18 -2.50 5.91
N ILE A 45 12.49 -3.78 6.11
CA ILE A 45 11.60 -4.92 5.81
C ILE A 45 11.50 -5.76 7.07
N GLY A 46 10.30 -5.91 7.61
CA GLY A 46 10.01 -6.63 8.84
C GLY A 46 10.09 -8.14 8.66
N LYS A 47 10.26 -8.85 9.79
CA LYS A 47 10.26 -10.31 9.85
C LYS A 47 8.98 -10.88 9.20
N ASN A 48 9.05 -12.08 8.64
CA ASN A 48 7.94 -12.77 7.99
C ASN A 48 7.30 -12.04 6.78
N ALA A 49 7.76 -10.83 6.43
CA ALA A 49 7.29 -10.15 5.24
C ALA A 49 7.71 -10.91 3.97
N VAL A 50 6.89 -10.79 2.93
CA VAL A 50 7.15 -11.42 1.62
C VAL A 50 7.13 -10.35 0.56
N LEU A 51 8.28 -10.16 -0.09
CA LEU A 51 8.41 -9.33 -1.27
C LEU A 51 8.32 -10.22 -2.50
N MET A 52 7.16 -10.27 -3.13
CA MET A 52 7.00 -10.78 -4.50
C MET A 52 7.72 -9.82 -5.48
N PRO A 53 7.83 -10.11 -6.79
CA PRO A 53 8.45 -9.19 -7.74
C PRO A 53 7.89 -7.76 -7.66
N SER A 54 8.53 -6.88 -6.91
CA SER A 54 7.99 -5.60 -6.44
C SER A 54 9.13 -4.61 -6.21
N TYR A 55 8.78 -3.36 -5.89
CA TYR A 55 9.75 -2.31 -5.62
C TYR A 55 9.50 -1.62 -4.27
N VAL A 56 10.52 -1.56 -3.41
CA VAL A 56 10.50 -0.82 -2.14
C VAL A 56 11.55 0.27 -2.17
N ASN A 57 11.12 1.53 -2.06
CA ASN A 57 12.00 2.69 -2.21
C ASN A 57 12.66 3.09 -0.87
N ILE A 58 13.62 4.01 -0.94
CA ILE A 58 14.40 4.48 0.21
C ILE A 58 13.50 5.12 1.29
N GLY A 59 13.83 4.89 2.57
CA GLY A 59 13.10 5.42 3.71
C GLY A 59 11.77 4.71 4.01
N ALA A 60 11.29 3.81 3.13
CA ALA A 60 10.09 3.05 3.39
C ALA A 60 10.26 2.09 4.58
N TYR A 61 9.17 1.88 5.32
CA TYR A 61 9.08 0.91 6.39
C TYR A 61 8.00 -0.12 6.04
N VAL A 62 8.38 -1.39 5.92
CA VAL A 62 7.43 -2.49 5.71
C VAL A 62 7.38 -3.35 6.97
N GLY A 63 6.22 -3.38 7.62
CA GLY A 63 6.00 -4.09 8.89
C GLY A 63 6.07 -5.61 8.81
N GLU A 64 6.03 -6.25 9.99
CA GLU A 64 6.07 -7.70 10.14
C GLU A 64 4.86 -8.38 9.46
N GLY A 65 5.10 -9.53 8.82
CA GLY A 65 4.03 -10.36 8.23
C GLY A 65 3.36 -9.75 7.00
N THR A 66 3.82 -8.60 6.52
CA THR A 66 3.23 -7.90 5.38
C THR A 66 3.56 -8.58 4.06
N MET A 67 2.55 -8.69 3.19
CA MET A 67 2.67 -9.21 1.84
C MET A 67 2.71 -8.05 0.83
N VAL A 68 3.81 -7.97 0.08
CA VAL A 68 3.97 -7.02 -1.04
C VAL A 68 3.94 -7.84 -2.34
N ASP A 69 2.77 -7.88 -2.98
CA ASP A 69 2.53 -8.75 -4.14
C ASP A 69 3.20 -8.26 -5.43
N THR A 70 3.12 -9.13 -6.44
CA THR A 70 3.72 -8.93 -7.75
C THR A 70 3.29 -7.59 -8.35
N TRP A 71 4.29 -6.80 -8.75
CA TRP A 71 4.22 -5.46 -9.30
C TRP A 71 3.63 -4.39 -8.37
N ALA A 72 3.56 -4.67 -7.06
CA ALA A 72 3.29 -3.63 -6.09
C ALA A 72 4.51 -2.71 -5.91
N THR A 73 4.25 -1.46 -5.52
CA THR A 73 5.27 -0.45 -5.24
C THR A 73 5.06 0.15 -3.86
N VAL A 74 6.10 0.19 -3.04
CA VAL A 74 6.14 0.92 -1.78
C VAL A 74 7.08 2.12 -1.96
N GLY A 75 6.50 3.30 -2.11
CA GLY A 75 7.20 4.55 -2.39
C GLY A 75 8.10 5.04 -1.26
N SER A 76 8.89 6.07 -1.54
CA SER A 76 9.85 6.62 -0.56
C SER A 76 9.15 7.08 0.71
N CYS A 77 9.74 6.76 1.86
CA CYS A 77 9.23 7.11 3.19
C CYS A 77 7.86 6.51 3.56
N ALA A 78 7.19 5.75 2.68
CA ALA A 78 5.90 5.14 2.98
C ALA A 78 5.98 4.22 4.22
N GLN A 79 4.95 4.27 5.06
CA GLN A 79 4.86 3.47 6.28
C GLN A 79 3.78 2.41 6.09
N ILE A 80 4.19 1.14 6.01
CA ILE A 80 3.30 0.00 5.89
C ILE A 80 3.34 -0.76 7.22
N GLY A 81 2.17 -0.91 7.82
CA GLY A 81 1.95 -1.60 9.08
C GLY A 81 2.23 -3.09 9.03
N LYS A 82 1.89 -3.78 10.11
CA LYS A 82 1.99 -5.23 10.26
C LYS A 82 0.80 -5.92 9.61
N ASN A 83 1.02 -7.13 9.10
CA ASN A 83 0.00 -7.98 8.48
C ASN A 83 -0.81 -7.26 7.38
N VAL A 84 -0.19 -6.30 6.71
CA VAL A 84 -0.81 -5.62 5.57
C VAL A 84 -0.70 -6.54 4.37
N HIS A 85 -1.72 -6.53 3.51
CA HIS A 85 -1.66 -7.18 2.21
C HIS A 85 -1.81 -6.13 1.11
N LEU A 86 -0.69 -5.80 0.47
CA LEU A 86 -0.65 -5.01 -0.76
C LEU A 86 -0.78 -5.97 -1.94
N SER A 87 -1.95 -6.04 -2.55
CA SER A 87 -2.23 -6.96 -3.66
C SER A 87 -1.46 -6.60 -4.93
N GLY A 88 -1.55 -7.47 -5.94
CA GLY A 88 -0.83 -7.30 -7.20
C GLY A 88 -1.07 -5.94 -7.87
N GLY A 89 0.03 -5.26 -8.21
CA GLY A 89 -0.01 -3.96 -8.87
C GLY A 89 -0.51 -2.80 -8.02
N VAL A 90 -0.56 -2.94 -6.69
CA VAL A 90 -0.87 -1.82 -5.78
C VAL A 90 0.29 -0.83 -5.74
N GLY A 91 0.01 0.46 -5.93
CA GLY A 91 1.00 1.51 -5.74
C GLY A 91 0.75 2.31 -4.47
N ILE A 92 1.78 2.41 -3.64
CA ILE A 92 1.83 3.29 -2.48
C ILE A 92 2.80 4.43 -2.81
N GLY A 93 2.27 5.65 -2.90
CA GLY A 93 3.01 6.84 -3.28
C GLY A 93 4.16 7.17 -2.31
N GLY A 94 5.27 7.65 -2.87
CA GLY A 94 6.39 8.14 -2.08
C GLY A 94 6.24 9.63 -1.77
N VAL A 95 6.65 10.05 -0.58
CA VAL A 95 6.69 11.47 -0.18
C VAL A 95 8.03 11.73 0.50
N LEU A 96 8.92 12.42 -0.20
CA LEU A 96 10.23 12.84 0.33
C LEU A 96 10.27 14.34 0.57
N GLU A 97 9.64 15.08 -0.34
CA GLU A 97 9.43 16.51 -0.24
C GLU A 97 7.94 16.82 -0.45
N PRO A 98 7.42 17.86 0.21
CA PRO A 98 8.15 18.75 1.11
C PRO A 98 8.38 18.12 2.50
N ILE A 99 9.41 18.56 3.25
CA ILE A 99 9.86 17.88 4.48
C ILE A 99 8.80 17.83 5.59
N GLN A 100 7.87 18.78 5.59
CA GLN A 100 6.74 18.83 6.52
C GLN A 100 5.58 17.89 6.14
N ALA A 101 5.58 17.34 4.93
CA ALA A 101 4.53 16.43 4.50
C ALA A 101 4.75 15.05 5.14
N GLY A 102 3.68 14.52 5.72
CA GLY A 102 3.67 13.14 6.18
C GLY A 102 3.75 12.17 4.99
N PRO A 103 4.39 11.00 5.16
CA PRO A 103 4.38 9.96 4.15
C PRO A 103 2.99 9.34 4.00
N VAL A 104 2.80 8.53 2.95
CA VAL A 104 1.62 7.65 2.88
C VAL A 104 1.73 6.62 4.00
N ILE A 105 0.64 6.41 4.73
CA ILE A 105 0.57 5.48 5.86
C ILE A 105 -0.53 4.47 5.59
N ILE A 106 -0.17 3.19 5.61
CA ILE A 106 -1.11 2.06 5.62
C ILE A 106 -0.94 1.38 6.98
N GLU A 107 -1.92 1.52 7.86
CA GLU A 107 -1.84 0.97 9.23
C GLU A 107 -2.02 -0.55 9.26
N ASP A 108 -1.93 -1.13 10.46
CA ASP A 108 -1.90 -2.58 10.68
C ASP A 108 -3.18 -3.27 10.14
N ASN A 109 -3.01 -4.50 9.64
CA ASN A 109 -4.07 -5.41 9.18
C ASN A 109 -4.92 -4.90 7.99
N CYS A 110 -4.48 -3.84 7.31
CA CYS A 110 -5.13 -3.36 6.09
C CYS A 110 -5.01 -4.35 4.93
N PHE A 111 -6.08 -4.46 4.13
CA PHE A 111 -6.04 -5.13 2.84
C PHE A 111 -6.23 -4.10 1.73
N ILE A 112 -5.28 -4.02 0.80
CA ILE A 112 -5.36 -3.14 -0.37
C ILE A 112 -5.50 -4.01 -1.61
N GLY A 113 -6.68 -3.98 -2.23
CA GLY A 113 -7.02 -4.77 -3.39
C GLY A 113 -6.20 -4.42 -4.63
N ALA A 114 -6.10 -5.39 -5.56
CA ALA A 114 -5.24 -5.28 -6.73
C ALA A 114 -5.53 -4.01 -7.56
N ARG A 115 -4.46 -3.42 -8.12
CA ARG A 115 -4.53 -2.20 -8.95
C ARG A 115 -5.08 -0.96 -8.24
N SER A 116 -5.16 -0.97 -6.92
CA SER A 116 -5.46 0.24 -6.14
C SER A 116 -4.21 1.10 -5.95
N GLU A 117 -4.40 2.39 -5.73
CA GLU A 117 -3.31 3.37 -5.58
C GLU A 117 -3.61 4.30 -4.40
N VAL A 118 -2.64 4.50 -3.50
CA VAL A 118 -2.76 5.41 -2.35
C VAL A 118 -1.55 6.33 -2.32
N VAL A 119 -1.77 7.66 -2.42
CA VAL A 119 -0.70 8.63 -2.69
C VAL A 119 -0.77 9.88 -1.81
N GLU A 120 0.20 10.78 -1.94
CA GLU A 120 0.14 12.15 -1.42
C GLU A 120 -0.04 12.28 0.11
N GLY A 121 0.50 11.34 0.88
CA GLY A 121 0.41 11.37 2.35
C GLY A 121 -0.95 10.94 2.90
N VAL A 122 -1.78 10.27 2.08
CA VAL A 122 -3.03 9.68 2.54
C VAL A 122 -2.76 8.64 3.64
N VAL A 123 -3.66 8.58 4.62
CA VAL A 123 -3.65 7.58 5.69
C VAL A 123 -4.80 6.60 5.53
N ILE A 124 -4.49 5.30 5.47
CA ILE A 124 -5.46 4.23 5.54
C ILE A 124 -5.35 3.62 6.94
N GLU A 125 -6.34 3.88 7.78
CA GLU A 125 -6.34 3.43 9.17
C GLU A 125 -6.57 1.93 9.31
N GLU A 126 -6.21 1.40 10.47
CA GLU A 126 -6.12 -0.02 10.73
C GLU A 126 -7.38 -0.81 10.36
N ASN A 127 -7.19 -2.08 9.97
CA ASN A 127 -8.26 -3.02 9.63
C ASN A 127 -9.10 -2.64 8.39
N ALA A 128 -8.80 -1.56 7.68
CA ALA A 128 -9.52 -1.16 6.48
C ALA A 128 -9.31 -2.17 5.32
N VAL A 129 -10.31 -2.26 4.45
CA VAL A 129 -10.32 -3.13 3.27
C VAL A 129 -10.67 -2.30 2.05
N LEU A 130 -9.68 -2.05 1.19
CA LEU A 130 -9.90 -1.46 -0.13
C LEU A 130 -10.10 -2.60 -1.13
N SER A 131 -11.15 -2.49 -1.94
CA SER A 131 -11.36 -3.35 -3.10
C SER A 131 -10.32 -3.08 -4.19
N MET A 132 -10.46 -3.72 -5.35
CA MET A 132 -9.65 -3.45 -6.52
C MET A 132 -9.98 -2.07 -7.13
N GLY A 133 -8.97 -1.42 -7.71
CA GLY A 133 -9.15 -0.18 -8.48
C GLY A 133 -9.60 1.04 -7.65
N VAL A 134 -9.26 1.06 -6.36
CA VAL A 134 -9.50 2.20 -5.47
C VAL A 134 -8.30 3.15 -5.55
N TYR A 135 -8.52 4.41 -5.93
CA TYR A 135 -7.49 5.42 -6.16
C TYR A 135 -7.68 6.59 -5.20
N ILE A 136 -6.79 6.76 -4.22
CA ILE A 136 -6.93 7.78 -3.19
C ILE A 136 -5.68 8.67 -3.15
N GLY A 137 -5.85 9.93 -3.57
CA GLY A 137 -4.94 11.03 -3.25
C GLY A 137 -5.62 12.07 -2.37
N GLN A 138 -4.96 13.20 -2.10
CA GLN A 138 -5.50 14.27 -1.26
C GLN A 138 -6.75 14.94 -1.87
N SER A 139 -6.90 14.87 -3.19
CA SER A 139 -8.06 15.42 -3.92
C SER A 139 -9.21 14.42 -4.09
N THR A 140 -9.01 13.14 -3.77
CA THR A 140 -10.04 12.12 -3.93
C THR A 140 -11.13 12.31 -2.88
N LYS A 141 -12.39 12.40 -3.33
CA LYS A 141 -13.55 12.31 -2.45
C LYS A 141 -13.69 10.89 -1.91
N ILE A 142 -13.72 10.75 -0.59
CA ILE A 142 -14.03 9.50 0.10
C ILE A 142 -15.42 9.64 0.70
N TYR A 143 -16.43 9.07 0.06
CA TYR A 143 -17.83 9.24 0.45
C TYR A 143 -18.30 8.08 1.33
N ASP A 144 -18.84 8.38 2.50
CA ASP A 144 -19.47 7.40 3.37
C ASP A 144 -20.95 7.25 3.00
N ARG A 145 -21.34 6.08 2.48
CA ARG A 145 -22.73 5.87 2.03
C ARG A 145 -23.73 5.76 3.19
N GLU A 146 -23.28 5.45 4.39
CA GLU A 146 -24.16 5.29 5.56
C GLU A 146 -24.49 6.65 6.17
N THR A 147 -23.53 7.57 6.21
CA THR A 147 -23.67 8.89 6.85
C THR A 147 -23.91 10.03 5.85
N GLY A 148 -23.49 9.86 4.60
CA GLY A 148 -23.47 10.91 3.59
C GLY A 148 -22.28 11.87 3.71
N GLU A 149 -21.34 11.62 4.63
CA GLU A 149 -20.14 12.46 4.81
C GLU A 149 -19.12 12.27 3.69
N ILE A 150 -18.31 13.31 3.44
CA ILE A 150 -17.17 13.25 2.51
C ILE A 150 -15.89 13.51 3.30
N HIS A 151 -15.01 12.53 3.31
CA HIS A 151 -13.65 12.63 3.84
C HIS A 151 -12.64 12.88 2.72
N TYR A 152 -11.46 13.37 3.12
CA TYR A 152 -10.30 13.59 2.26
C TYR A 152 -9.03 13.19 3.01
N GLY A 153 -8.05 12.63 2.31
CA GLY A 153 -6.73 12.34 2.88
C GLY A 153 -6.68 11.20 3.90
N ARG A 154 -7.81 10.68 4.37
CA ARG A 154 -7.88 9.66 5.42
C ARG A 154 -9.07 8.72 5.24
N VAL A 155 -8.81 7.42 5.27
CA VAL A 155 -9.83 6.37 5.34
C VAL A 155 -9.93 5.90 6.78
N PRO A 156 -11.10 6.04 7.46
CA PRO A 156 -11.27 5.63 8.85
C PRO A 156 -11.07 4.13 9.10
N ALA A 157 -10.70 3.77 10.32
CA ALA A 157 -10.44 2.39 10.71
C ALA A 157 -11.63 1.46 10.42
N GLY A 158 -11.31 0.24 9.98
CA GLY A 158 -12.31 -0.78 9.67
C GLY A 158 -13.20 -0.47 8.46
N SER A 159 -12.91 0.57 7.67
CA SER A 159 -13.73 0.91 6.51
C SER A 159 -13.58 -0.12 5.39
N VAL A 160 -14.69 -0.53 4.79
CA VAL A 160 -14.70 -1.30 3.53
C VAL A 160 -14.96 -0.32 2.39
N VAL A 161 -14.01 -0.20 1.46
CA VAL A 161 -13.98 0.84 0.44
C VAL A 161 -13.99 0.23 -0.96
N VAL A 162 -14.88 0.72 -1.82
CA VAL A 162 -14.99 0.32 -3.23
C VAL A 162 -14.85 1.54 -4.14
N PRO A 163 -14.42 1.38 -5.40
CA PRO A 163 -14.47 2.47 -6.36
C PRO A 163 -15.92 2.77 -6.72
N GLY A 164 -16.25 4.05 -6.88
CA GLY A 164 -17.57 4.48 -7.30
C GLY A 164 -17.55 5.86 -7.94
N SER A 165 -18.73 6.49 -7.98
CA SER A 165 -18.86 7.82 -8.54
C SER A 165 -19.96 8.61 -7.86
N LEU A 166 -19.80 9.92 -7.80
CA LEU A 166 -20.81 10.85 -7.31
C LEU A 166 -21.40 11.64 -8.49
N PRO A 167 -22.74 11.74 -8.58
CA PRO A 167 -23.38 12.48 -9.66
C PRO A 167 -23.11 13.98 -9.52
N SER A 168 -22.93 14.65 -10.66
CA SER A 168 -22.92 16.11 -10.71
C SER A 168 -24.29 16.70 -10.41
N ALA A 169 -24.32 17.94 -9.92
CA ALA A 169 -25.58 18.64 -9.62
C ALA A 169 -26.50 18.80 -10.83
N CYS A 170 -25.95 18.82 -12.05
CA CYS A 170 -26.74 18.89 -13.29
C CYS A 170 -27.18 17.53 -13.83
N GLY A 171 -26.79 16.41 -13.19
CA GLY A 171 -27.18 15.06 -13.56
C GLY A 171 -26.58 14.52 -14.87
N LYS A 172 -25.68 15.27 -15.53
CA LYS A 172 -25.16 14.91 -16.87
C LYS A 172 -23.95 13.98 -16.85
N TYR A 173 -23.25 13.94 -15.73
CA TYR A 173 -22.03 13.17 -15.55
C TYR A 173 -21.84 12.83 -14.08
N SER A 174 -20.98 11.85 -13.82
CA SER A 174 -20.49 11.54 -12.48
C SER A 174 -18.97 11.66 -12.46
N LEU A 175 -18.42 11.98 -11.29
CA LEU A 175 -16.98 12.00 -11.06
C LEU A 175 -16.60 10.89 -10.10
N TYR A 176 -15.38 10.37 -10.27
CA TYR A 176 -14.84 9.32 -9.44
C TYR A 176 -14.85 9.71 -7.95
N ALA A 177 -15.17 8.74 -7.10
CA ALA A 177 -15.00 8.81 -5.66
C ALA A 177 -14.69 7.41 -5.10
N ALA A 178 -13.95 7.35 -4.00
CA ALA A 178 -13.87 6.16 -3.18
C ALA A 178 -15.11 6.11 -2.27
N ILE A 179 -15.79 4.97 -2.19
CA ILE A 179 -17.04 4.84 -1.44
C ILE A 179 -16.82 3.91 -0.27
N ILE A 180 -16.97 4.40 0.96
CA ILE A 180 -17.08 3.56 2.16
C ILE A 180 -18.48 2.95 2.14
N VAL A 181 -18.54 1.62 1.99
CA VAL A 181 -19.80 0.87 1.89
C VAL A 181 -20.27 0.32 3.23
N LYS A 182 -19.35 0.11 4.17
CA LYS A 182 -19.63 -0.27 5.56
C LYS A 182 -18.38 -0.08 6.40
N LYS A 183 -18.55 -0.14 7.72
CA LYS A 183 -17.46 -0.19 8.70
C LYS A 183 -17.55 -1.50 9.48
N VAL A 184 -16.42 -2.17 9.66
CA VAL A 184 -16.33 -3.41 10.44
C VAL A 184 -15.40 -3.23 11.63
N ASP A 185 -15.77 -3.82 12.76
CA ASP A 185 -14.89 -3.89 13.91
C ASP A 185 -13.76 -4.93 13.71
N ALA A 186 -12.74 -4.89 14.56
CA ALA A 186 -11.59 -5.78 14.48
C ALA A 186 -11.95 -7.27 14.66
N GLN A 187 -12.96 -7.61 15.47
CA GLN A 187 -13.38 -9.00 15.66
C GLN A 187 -14.06 -9.55 14.41
N THR A 188 -14.94 -8.76 13.81
CA THR A 188 -15.61 -9.07 12.55
C THR A 188 -14.56 -9.19 11.44
N ARG A 189 -13.61 -8.25 11.35
CA ARG A 189 -12.53 -8.27 10.36
C ARG A 189 -11.68 -9.54 10.44
N ALA A 190 -11.37 -10.02 11.65
CA ALA A 190 -10.55 -11.21 11.88
C ALA A 190 -11.26 -12.53 11.55
N LYS A 191 -12.59 -12.55 11.63
CA LYS A 191 -13.41 -13.76 11.41
C LYS A 191 -13.98 -13.86 10.00
N THR A 192 -14.19 -12.74 9.33
CA THR A 192 -14.85 -12.67 8.03
C THR A 192 -13.82 -12.67 6.90
N ALA A 193 -14.02 -13.55 5.91
CA ALA A 193 -13.15 -13.58 4.74
C ALA A 193 -13.28 -12.26 3.95
N ILE A 194 -12.17 -11.81 3.34
CA ILE A 194 -12.15 -10.55 2.58
C ILE A 194 -13.21 -10.55 1.46
N ASN A 195 -13.39 -11.70 0.80
CA ASN A 195 -14.39 -11.86 -0.25
C ASN A 195 -15.83 -11.72 0.26
N GLU A 196 -16.10 -12.05 1.52
CA GLU A 196 -17.42 -11.86 2.13
C GLU A 196 -17.64 -10.37 2.45
N LEU A 197 -16.62 -9.70 3.02
CA LEU A 197 -16.66 -8.26 3.27
C LEU A 197 -16.92 -7.43 2.01
N LEU A 198 -16.44 -7.87 0.84
CA LEU A 198 -16.62 -7.13 -0.42
C LEU A 198 -17.92 -7.44 -1.17
N ARG A 199 -18.67 -8.48 -0.78
CA ARG A 199 -19.88 -8.92 -1.50
C ARG A 199 -21.16 -8.20 -1.07
N ASP A 200 -21.25 -7.78 0.19
CA ASP A 200 -22.39 -7.02 0.75
C ASP A 200 -22.09 -5.50 0.83
#